data_AF-A0A8J6BT63-F1
#
_entry.id   AF-A0A8J6BT63-F1
#
_cell.length_a   1.000
_cell.length_b   1.000
_cell.length_c   1.000
_cell.angle_alpha   90.00
_cell.angle_beta   90.00
_cell.angle_gamma   90.00
#
_symmetry.space_group_name_H-M   'P 1'
#
loop_
_entity.id
_entity.type
_entity.pdbx_description
1 polymer ?
#
loop_
_entity_poly.entity_id
_entity_poly.type
_entity_poly.pdbx_seq_one_letter_code
_entity_poly.pdbx_strand_id
1 'polypeptide(L)' 'TAFFDEKCYRHQGKCARSCQKNQELVALCQRGLKCCVPFQKCENALIPPLY' A
#
# COMPACT_ATOMS: atom_id res chain seq x y z
N THR A 1 4.83 4.29 18.31
CA THR A 1 3.91 3.34 17.63
C THR A 1 3.58 3.75 16.19
N ALA A 2 4.51 4.37 15.44
CA ALA A 2 4.20 5.01 14.13
C ALA A 2 4.92 4.42 12.90
N PHE A 3 5.89 3.52 13.10
CA PHE A 3 6.81 3.10 12.03
C PHE A 3 6.15 2.24 10.94
N PHE A 4 5.22 1.36 11.34
CA PHE A 4 4.52 0.46 10.41
C PHE A 4 3.44 1.19 9.60
N ASP A 5 2.74 2.14 10.22
CA ASP A 5 1.78 3.01 9.55
C ASP A 5 2.49 3.97 8.57
N GLU A 6 3.69 4.45 8.91
CA GLU A 6 4.47 5.30 8.00
C GLU A 6 4.88 4.56 6.72
N LYS A 7 5.34 3.31 6.85
CA LYS A 7 5.67 2.49 5.66
C LYS A 7 4.42 2.26 4.80
N CYS A 8 3.27 2.00 5.43
CA CYS A 8 2.01 1.84 4.71
C CYS A 8 1.59 3.13 3.98
N TYR A 9 1.70 4.27 4.68
CA TYR A 9 1.39 5.59 4.14
C TYR A 9 2.31 5.96 2.97
N ARG A 10 3.61 5.66 3.05
CA ARG A 10 4.58 5.88 1.95
C ARG A 10 4.23 5.11 0.68
N HIS A 11 3.64 3.92 0.81
CA HIS A 11 3.12 3.14 -0.32
C HIS A 11 1.71 3.56 -0.76
N GLN A 12 1.18 4.68 -0.26
CA GLN A 12 -0.20 5.12 -0.49
C GLN A 12 -1.25 4.04 -0.13
N GLY A 13 -0.89 3.18 0.82
CA GLY A 13 -1.73 2.13 1.34
C GLY A 13 -2.66 2.62 2.44
N LYS A 14 -3.68 1.82 2.73
CA LYS A 14 -4.56 2.01 3.90
C LYS A 14 -4.52 0.78 4.78
N CYS A 15 -4.42 0.99 6.09
CA CYS A 15 -4.53 -0.07 7.08
C CYS A 15 -5.99 -0.52 7.22
N ALA A 16 -6.26 -1.78 6.91
CA ALA A 16 -7.58 -2.38 7.01
C ALA A 16 -7.48 -3.79 7.64
N ARG A 17 -8.58 -4.33 8.18
CA ARG A 17 -8.56 -5.73 8.69
C ARG A 17 -8.35 -6.77 7.58
N SER A 18 -8.83 -6.45 6.38
CA SER A 18 -8.64 -7.25 5.18
C SER A 18 -8.55 -6.35 3.96
N CYS A 19 -7.78 -6.78 2.95
CA CYS A 19 -7.66 -6.07 1.68
C CYS A 19 -8.82 -6.44 0.75
N GLN A 20 -9.26 -5.47 -0.05
CA GLN A 20 -10.27 -5.72 -1.07
C GLN A 20 -9.68 -6.45 -2.28
N LYS A 21 -10.53 -7.03 -3.15
CA LYS A 21 -10.10 -7.75 -4.37
C LYS A 21 -9.16 -6.95 -5.28
N ASN A 22 -9.32 -5.63 -5.32
CA ASN A 22 -8.51 -4.73 -6.14
C ASN A 22 -7.37 -4.09 -5.33
N GLN A 23 -6.95 -4.74 -4.25
CA GLN A 23 -5.86 -4.29 -3.40
C GLN A 23 -4.92 -5.45 -3.09
N GLU A 24 -3.65 -5.13 -2.90
CA GLU A 24 -2.61 -6.07 -2.49
C GLU A 24 -2.13 -5.78 -1.07
N LEU A 25 -1.76 -6.84 -0.35
CA LEU A 25 -1.14 -6.76 0.96
C LEU A 25 0.37 -6.52 0.81
N VAL A 26 0.85 -5.33 1.16
CA VAL A 26 2.27 -4.97 1.04
C VAL A 26 3.01 -4.93 2.37
N ALA A 27 2.29 -4.77 3.49
CA ALA A 27 2.85 -4.68 4.82
C ALA A 27 1.79 -4.98 5.90
N LEU A 28 2.24 -5.07 7.16
CA LEU A 28 1.36 -5.13 8.33
C LEU A 28 1.41 -3.80 9.07
N CYS A 29 0.25 -3.33 9.53
CA CYS A 29 0.14 -2.16 10.41
C CYS A 29 0.04 -2.61 11.87
N GLN A 30 -0.03 -1.63 12.79
CA GLN A 30 -0.24 -1.89 14.21
C GLN A 30 -1.54 -2.69 14.45
N ARG A 31 -1.62 -3.39 15.59
CA ARG A 31 -2.83 -4.13 16.04
C ARG A 31 -3.29 -5.24 15.08
N GLY A 32 -2.39 -5.83 14.30
CA GLY A 32 -2.70 -6.93 13.38
C GLY A 32 -3.50 -6.50 12.15
N LEU A 33 -3.54 -5.20 11.85
CA LEU A 33 -4.13 -4.68 10.61
C LEU A 33 -3.19 -4.93 9.43
N LYS A 34 -3.78 -5.00 8.25
CA LYS A 34 -3.12 -5.24 6.97
C LYS A 34 -2.98 -3.93 6.22
N CYS A 35 -1.79 -3.63 5.71
CA CYS A 35 -1.60 -2.50 4.81
C CYS A 35 -1.99 -2.90 3.39
N CYS A 36 -3.09 -2.34 2.91
CA CYS A 36 -3.68 -2.65 1.61
C CYS A 36 -3.44 -1.49 0.65
N VAL A 37 -2.76 -1.78 -0.47
CA VAL A 37 -2.51 -0.79 -1.54
C VAL A 37 -3.38 -1.15 -2.73
N PRO A 38 -4.08 -0.20 -3.35
CA PRO A 38 -4.78 -0.49 -4.61
C PRO A 38 -3.81 -1.03 -5.64
N PHE A 39 -4.22 -2.06 -6.40
CA PHE A 39 -3.46 -2.51 -7.56
C PHE A 39 -3.23 -1.30 -8.46
N GLN A 40 -1.97 -0.91 -8.66
CA GLN A 40 -1.67 0.00 -9.74
C GLN A 40 -1.98 -0.75 -11.03
N LYS A 41 -2.89 -0.19 -11.83
CA LYS A 41 -3.07 -0.64 -13.21
C LYS A 41 -1.71 -0.53 -13.89
N CYS A 42 -1.35 -1.50 -14.73
CA CYS A 42 -0.09 -1.49 -15.49
C CYS A 42 0.12 -0.22 -16.33
N GLU A 43 -0.93 0.60 -16.53
CA GLU A 43 -0.84 1.93 -17.14
C GLU A 43 0.01 2.94 -16.34
N ASN A 44 0.22 2.71 -15.03
CA ASN A 44 1.01 3.61 -14.17
C ASN A 44 2.32 2.98 -13.65
N ALA A 45 2.61 1.73 -14.05
CA ALA A 45 3.88 1.10 -13.73
C ALA A 45 4.96 1.61 -14.68
N LEU A 46 5.64 2.69 -14.27
CA LEU A 46 6.92 3.17 -14.81
C LEU A 46 6.89 3.68 -16.26
N ILE A 47 6.54 4.96 -16.44
CA ILE A 47 7.45 5.80 -17.23
C ILE A 47 8.25 6.62 -16.19
N PRO A 48 9.52 6.28 -15.90
CA PRO A 48 10.38 7.23 -15.19
C PRO A 48 10.42 8.52 -16.04
N PRO A 49 10.31 9.73 -15.46
CA PRO A 49 10.49 10.94 -16.24
C PRO A 49 11.88 10.89 -16.89
N LEU A 50 11.92 10.69 -18.20
CA LEU A 50 13.08 11.01 -19.02
C LEU A 50 13.11 12.53 -19.12
N TYR A 51 13.73 13.21 -18.16
CA TYR A 51 14.36 14.52 -18.34
C TYR A 51 15.32 14.82 -17.19
#